data_AF-A0AA91KSK8-F1
#
_entry.id   AF-A0AA91KSK8-F1
#
_cell.length_a   1.000
_cell.length_b   1.000
_cell.length_c   1.000
_cell.angle_alpha   90.00
_cell.angle_beta   90.00
_cell.angle_gamma   90.00
#
_symmetry.space_group_name_H-M   'P 1'
#
loop_
_entity.id
_entity.type
_entity.pdbx_description
1 polymer ?
#
loop_
_entity_poly.entity_id
_entity_poly.type
_entity_poly.pdbx_seq_one_letter_code
_entity_poly.pdbx_strand_id
1 'polypeptide(L)'
;MISPAFFNRDAVGVAEALIGTEFEVDGVGGIIVETEAYTMADAASHSHKGRTKRNAAMFGPASSAYVYRSYGLHWCLNFVCETGSAVLIRALEPTIGIETMRQRRATANAYLLCAGPGRLCQALAVSQKLDGLSLSSAPFRLSAGRGMVELCQGPRVGISQAVDRPWRFGAKGSRYLSRRFPEPFPLPDFEQNEYRQSIAQLEGGTFQRRLSSLKRSQAVPSGRDGDGEHQDFSAFSFWPTKRQPSFLPIQPATVRFTVELLSRKC
;
A
#
# COMPACT_ATOMS: atom_id res chain seq x y z
N MET A 1 -14.37 -8.50 -0.77
CA MET A 1 -14.36 -7.99 -2.16
C MET A 1 -14.31 -6.48 -2.12
N ILE A 2 -13.56 -5.85 -3.02
CA ILE A 2 -13.51 -4.38 -3.13
C ILE A 2 -14.82 -3.88 -3.76
N SER A 3 -15.43 -2.85 -3.17
CA SER A 3 -16.70 -2.27 -3.64
C SER A 3 -16.50 -1.48 -4.95
N PRO A 4 -17.44 -1.50 -5.91
CA PRO A 4 -17.38 -0.62 -7.09
C PRO A 4 -17.18 0.87 -6.76
N ALA A 5 -17.76 1.33 -5.65
CA ALA A 5 -17.65 2.72 -5.19
C ALA A 5 -16.20 3.12 -4.87
N PHE A 6 -15.32 2.17 -4.54
CA PHE A 6 -13.88 2.42 -4.36
C PHE A 6 -13.23 2.97 -5.63
N PHE A 7 -13.69 2.57 -6.81
CA PHE A 7 -13.11 3.02 -8.08
C PHE A 7 -13.67 4.37 -8.53
N ASN A 8 -14.83 4.80 -8.03
CA ASN A 8 -15.41 6.09 -8.38
C ASN A 8 -14.78 7.24 -7.58
N ARG A 9 -13.46 7.38 -7.72
CA ARG A 9 -12.60 8.39 -7.09
C ARG A 9 -11.48 8.77 -8.07
N ASP A 10 -10.69 9.78 -7.72
CA ASP A 10 -9.49 10.15 -8.45
C ASP A 10 -8.53 8.94 -8.64
N ALA A 11 -7.98 8.82 -9.86
CA ALA A 11 -7.15 7.68 -10.25
C ALA A 11 -5.81 7.62 -9.51
N VAL A 12 -5.28 8.75 -9.01
CA VAL A 12 -4.02 8.78 -8.24
C VAL A 12 -4.24 8.09 -6.90
N GLY A 13 -5.28 8.50 -6.15
CA GLY A 13 -5.64 7.87 -4.88
C GLY A 13 -6.05 6.41 -5.02
N VAL A 14 -6.74 6.05 -6.12
CA VAL A 14 -7.06 4.64 -6.41
C VAL A 14 -5.79 3.83 -6.72
N ALA A 15 -4.85 4.38 -7.50
CA ALA A 15 -3.62 3.68 -7.86
C ALA A 15 -2.76 3.37 -6.63
N GLU A 16 -2.68 4.32 -5.71
CA GLU A 16 -2.00 4.15 -4.43
C GLU A 16 -2.66 3.06 -3.58
N ALA A 17 -3.98 3.17 -3.37
CA ALA A 17 -4.74 2.26 -2.53
C ALA A 17 -4.84 0.82 -3.08
N LEU A 18 -4.58 0.62 -4.37
CA LEU A 18 -4.53 -0.71 -4.97
C LEU A 18 -3.23 -1.48 -4.64
N ILE A 19 -2.16 -0.81 -4.20
CA ILE A 19 -0.93 -1.51 -3.81
C ILE A 19 -1.22 -2.40 -2.59
N GLY A 20 -0.83 -3.68 -2.68
CA GLY A 20 -1.12 -4.71 -1.69
C GLY A 20 -2.44 -5.46 -1.90
N THR A 21 -3.30 -5.01 -2.81
CA THR A 21 -4.57 -5.69 -3.14
C THR A 21 -4.32 -7.00 -3.87
N GLU A 22 -5.08 -8.05 -3.56
CA GLU A 22 -5.04 -9.30 -4.31
C GLU A 22 -5.96 -9.22 -5.53
N PHE A 23 -5.44 -9.59 -6.69
CA PHE A 23 -6.15 -9.55 -7.96
C PHE A 23 -5.97 -10.84 -8.75
N GLU A 24 -7.08 -11.37 -9.26
CA GLU A 24 -7.10 -12.58 -10.08
C GLU A 24 -7.95 -12.41 -11.35
N VAL A 25 -7.59 -13.20 -12.36
CA VAL A 25 -8.39 -13.49 -13.56
C VAL A 25 -8.50 -15.01 -13.67
N ASP A 26 -9.73 -15.54 -13.62
CA ASP A 26 -10.00 -16.99 -13.71
C ASP A 26 -9.18 -17.83 -12.71
N GLY A 27 -9.08 -17.37 -11.46
CA GLY A 27 -8.36 -18.08 -10.40
C GLY A 27 -6.83 -18.05 -10.53
N VAL A 28 -6.28 -17.20 -11.40
CA VAL A 28 -4.83 -16.99 -11.56
C VAL A 28 -4.52 -15.55 -11.22
N GLY A 29 -3.56 -15.30 -10.33
CA GLY A 29 -3.38 -13.97 -9.79
C GLY A 29 -2.30 -13.80 -8.73
N GLY A 30 -2.35 -12.65 -8.07
CA GLY A 30 -1.30 -12.21 -7.19
C GLY A 30 -1.61 -10.90 -6.48
N ILE A 31 -0.66 -10.44 -5.68
CA ILE A 31 -0.72 -9.14 -5.00
C ILE A 31 -0.28 -8.06 -5.97
N ILE A 32 -1.07 -7.00 -6.12
CA ILE A 32 -0.69 -5.81 -6.90
C ILE A 32 0.46 -5.11 -6.19
N VAL A 33 1.60 -5.01 -6.87
CA VAL A 33 2.82 -4.39 -6.31
C VAL A 33 3.26 -3.16 -7.10
N GLU A 34 2.64 -2.86 -8.24
CA GLU A 34 2.97 -1.67 -9.03
C GLU A 34 1.77 -1.22 -9.88
N THR A 35 1.48 0.08 -9.84
CA THR A 35 0.39 0.74 -10.57
C THR A 35 0.84 2.06 -11.19
N GLU A 36 0.10 2.54 -12.18
CA GLU A 36 0.21 3.93 -12.68
C GLU A 36 -1.16 4.57 -12.83
N ALA A 37 -1.28 5.84 -12.45
CA ALA A 37 -2.50 6.62 -12.64
C ALA A 37 -2.47 7.45 -13.93
N TYR A 38 -3.64 7.53 -14.57
CA TYR A 38 -3.90 8.35 -15.75
C TYR A 38 -5.26 9.05 -15.59
N THR A 39 -5.28 10.38 -15.70
CA THR A 39 -6.51 11.19 -15.60
C THR A 39 -6.88 11.77 -16.97
N MET A 40 -8.08 12.34 -17.09
CA MET A 40 -8.49 12.98 -18.36
C MET A 40 -7.68 14.24 -18.68
N ALA A 41 -7.22 14.96 -17.65
CA ALA A 41 -6.39 16.16 -17.82
C ALA A 41 -4.90 15.84 -18.10
N ASP A 42 -4.52 14.57 -18.18
CA ASP A 42 -3.14 14.14 -18.32
C ASP A 42 -2.76 13.87 -19.78
N ALA A 43 -1.77 14.59 -20.29
CA ALA A 43 -1.31 14.50 -21.67
C ALA A 43 -0.75 13.11 -22.06
N ALA A 44 -0.35 12.29 -21.08
CA ALA A 44 0.04 10.90 -21.31
C ALA A 44 -1.15 9.92 -21.43
N SER A 45 -2.34 10.33 -21.01
CA SER A 45 -3.53 9.49 -20.98
C SER A 45 -4.17 9.34 -22.35
N HIS A 46 -4.71 8.15 -22.63
CA HIS A 46 -5.49 7.90 -23.84
C HIS A 46 -6.78 8.73 -23.91
N SER A 47 -7.31 9.18 -22.78
CA SER A 47 -8.54 9.98 -22.70
C SER A 47 -8.30 11.48 -22.86
N HIS A 48 -7.05 11.95 -22.93
CA HIS A 48 -6.71 13.38 -22.93
C HIS A 48 -7.38 14.16 -24.06
N LYS A 49 -7.45 13.55 -25.25
CA LYS A 49 -8.10 14.13 -26.44
C LYS A 49 -9.58 13.77 -26.55
N GLY A 50 -10.19 13.30 -25.46
CA GLY A 50 -11.58 12.87 -25.42
C GLY A 50 -11.80 11.41 -25.83
N ARG A 51 -13.08 11.07 -26.00
CA ARG A 51 -13.55 9.70 -26.25
C ARG A 51 -13.32 9.28 -27.69
N THR A 52 -12.82 8.06 -27.86
CA THR A 52 -12.63 7.35 -29.12
C THR A 52 -13.18 5.93 -28.99
N LYS A 53 -13.25 5.19 -30.11
CA LYS A 53 -13.62 3.76 -30.06
C LYS A 53 -12.65 2.93 -29.20
N ARG A 54 -11.35 3.27 -29.21
CA ARG A 54 -10.30 2.50 -28.52
C ARG A 54 -10.27 2.71 -27.01
N ASN A 55 -10.63 3.89 -26.52
CA ASN A 55 -10.61 4.23 -25.10
C ASN A 55 -12.02 4.28 -24.50
N ALA A 56 -13.04 3.82 -25.23
CA ALA A 56 -14.44 3.97 -24.85
C ALA A 56 -14.75 3.40 -23.45
N ALA A 57 -14.06 2.32 -23.04
CA ALA A 57 -14.18 1.75 -21.70
C ALA A 57 -13.81 2.74 -20.58
N MET A 58 -12.82 3.63 -20.79
CA MET A 58 -12.47 4.67 -19.82
C MET A 58 -13.58 5.69 -19.57
N PHE A 59 -14.57 5.76 -20.47
CA PHE A 59 -15.76 6.62 -20.35
C PHE A 59 -17.01 5.84 -19.94
N GLY A 60 -16.85 4.55 -19.63
CA GLY A 60 -17.90 3.71 -19.06
C GLY A 60 -18.01 3.87 -17.55
N PRO A 61 -18.74 2.97 -16.89
CA PRO A 61 -18.83 2.95 -15.43
C PRO A 61 -17.45 2.77 -14.77
N ALA A 62 -17.24 3.40 -13.61
CA ALA A 62 -16.13 3.08 -12.73
C ALA A 62 -16.20 1.59 -12.33
N SER A 63 -15.07 1.01 -11.95
CA SER A 63 -14.95 -0.42 -11.64
C SER A 63 -15.12 -1.35 -12.85
N SER A 64 -14.84 -0.86 -14.06
CA SER A 64 -14.70 -1.68 -15.27
C SER A 64 -13.23 -1.88 -15.64
N ALA A 65 -12.93 -2.97 -16.35
CA ALA A 65 -11.64 -3.18 -16.98
C ALA A 65 -11.53 -2.34 -18.26
N TYR A 66 -10.38 -1.71 -18.47
CA TYR A 66 -9.98 -1.12 -19.74
C TYR A 66 -8.75 -1.85 -20.27
N VAL A 67 -8.91 -2.55 -21.39
CA VAL A 67 -7.88 -3.41 -22.00
C VAL A 67 -7.54 -2.93 -23.40
N TYR A 68 -6.25 -2.71 -23.66
CA TYR A 68 -5.77 -2.29 -24.97
C TYR A 68 -4.46 -2.97 -25.36
N ARG A 69 -4.15 -3.05 -26.66
CA ARG A 69 -2.81 -3.43 -27.13
C ARG A 69 -1.86 -2.24 -27.12
N SER A 70 -0.76 -2.35 -26.39
CA SER A 70 0.35 -1.41 -26.44
C SER A 70 1.23 -1.73 -27.64
N TYR A 71 1.38 -0.77 -28.57
CA TYR A 71 2.10 -0.89 -29.83
C TYR A 71 1.77 -2.16 -30.65
N GLY A 72 0.55 -2.70 -30.50
CA GLY A 72 0.12 -3.92 -31.19
C GLY A 72 0.71 -5.24 -30.64
N LEU A 73 1.65 -5.18 -29.69
CA LEU A 73 2.44 -6.34 -29.24
C LEU A 73 1.84 -7.04 -28.00
N HIS A 74 1.54 -6.26 -26.96
CA HIS A 74 1.12 -6.80 -25.67
C HIS A 74 -0.15 -6.14 -25.17
N TRP A 75 -0.98 -6.88 -24.46
CA TRP A 75 -2.12 -6.32 -23.75
C TRP A 75 -1.65 -5.52 -22.53
N CYS A 76 -2.41 -4.49 -22.19
CA CYS A 76 -2.34 -3.75 -20.94
C CYS A 76 -3.73 -3.73 -20.33
N LEU A 77 -3.80 -3.89 -19.00
CA LEU A 77 -5.03 -3.95 -18.24
C LEU A 77 -5.07 -2.77 -17.27
N ASN A 78 -6.17 -2.02 -17.31
CA ASN A 78 -6.40 -0.87 -16.46
C ASN A 78 -7.73 -1.02 -15.75
N PHE A 79 -7.86 -0.38 -14.59
CA PHE A 79 -9.11 -0.30 -13.84
C PHE A 79 -9.67 1.12 -14.00
N VAL A 80 -10.87 1.22 -14.58
CA VAL A 80 -11.55 2.49 -14.84
C VAL A 80 -12.00 3.11 -13.53
N CYS A 81 -11.67 4.39 -13.36
CA CYS A 81 -12.00 5.17 -12.17
C CYS A 81 -13.09 6.21 -12.51
N GLU A 82 -12.96 7.45 -12.06
CA GLU A 82 -13.78 8.57 -12.57
C GLU A 82 -13.71 8.69 -14.10
N THR A 83 -14.70 9.35 -14.70
CA THR A 83 -14.83 9.45 -16.16
C THR A 83 -13.54 9.90 -16.84
N GLY A 84 -13.08 9.09 -17.80
CA GLY A 84 -11.86 9.35 -18.55
C GLY A 84 -10.58 9.11 -17.75
N SER A 85 -10.64 8.45 -16.59
CA SER A 85 -9.47 8.12 -15.79
C SER A 85 -9.36 6.62 -15.53
N ALA A 86 -8.14 6.12 -15.37
CA ALA A 86 -7.89 4.72 -15.10
C ALA A 86 -6.54 4.49 -14.42
N VAL A 87 -6.43 3.35 -13.75
CA VAL A 87 -5.18 2.86 -13.17
C VAL A 87 -4.66 1.70 -13.99
N LEU A 88 -3.46 1.82 -14.54
CA LEU A 88 -2.74 0.71 -15.16
C LEU A 88 -2.20 -0.24 -14.08
N ILE A 89 -2.48 -1.53 -14.20
CA ILE A 89 -1.85 -2.54 -13.35
C ILE A 89 -0.54 -2.99 -14.02
N ARG A 90 0.58 -2.67 -13.38
CA ARG A 90 1.91 -2.86 -13.97
C ARG A 90 2.57 -4.15 -13.54
N ALA A 91 2.44 -4.52 -12.28
CA ALA A 91 3.04 -5.74 -11.79
C ALA A 91 2.27 -6.37 -10.65
N LEU A 92 2.34 -7.71 -10.61
CA LEU A 92 1.91 -8.51 -9.48
C LEU A 92 3.09 -9.27 -8.88
N GLU A 93 3.05 -9.49 -7.57
CA GLU A 93 3.69 -10.64 -6.94
C GLU A 93 2.77 -11.88 -7.14
N PRO A 94 3.19 -12.88 -7.94
CA PRO A 94 2.37 -14.06 -8.19
C PRO A 94 2.18 -14.90 -6.92
N THR A 95 0.92 -15.17 -6.55
CA THR A 95 0.59 -16.00 -5.37
C THR A 95 -0.35 -17.16 -5.70
N ILE A 96 -1.14 -17.08 -6.78
CA ILE A 96 -2.18 -18.06 -7.14
C ILE A 96 -2.03 -18.46 -8.60
N GLY A 97 -2.08 -19.76 -8.90
CA GLY A 97 -1.99 -20.26 -10.28
C GLY A 97 -0.60 -20.08 -10.93
N ILE A 98 0.48 -20.07 -10.13
CA ILE A 98 1.85 -19.80 -10.57
C ILE A 98 2.29 -20.75 -11.70
N GLU A 99 1.95 -22.04 -11.62
CA GLU A 99 2.33 -23.00 -12.66
C GLU A 99 1.63 -22.70 -14.01
N THR A 100 0.37 -22.30 -13.96
CA THR A 100 -0.36 -21.82 -15.15
C THR A 100 0.30 -20.57 -15.74
N MET A 101 0.76 -19.64 -14.90
CA MET A 101 1.51 -18.47 -15.37
C MET A 101 2.84 -18.86 -16.05
N ARG A 102 3.58 -19.83 -15.48
CA ARG A 102 4.84 -20.33 -16.04
C ARG A 102 4.64 -20.94 -17.43
N GLN A 103 3.60 -21.74 -17.59
CA GLN A 103 3.21 -22.31 -18.89
C GLN A 103 2.88 -21.21 -19.91
N ARG A 104 2.02 -20.25 -19.53
CA ARG A 104 1.64 -19.11 -20.40
C ARG A 104 2.83 -18.22 -20.78
N ARG A 105 3.81 -18.08 -19.90
CA ARG A 105 5.00 -17.22 -20.08
C ARG A 105 6.23 -17.96 -20.61
N ALA A 106 6.18 -19.29 -20.71
CA ALA A 106 7.31 -20.15 -21.06
C ALA A 106 8.58 -19.83 -20.24
N THR A 107 8.43 -19.64 -18.92
CA THR A 107 9.56 -19.37 -18.02
C THR A 107 9.32 -19.92 -16.62
N ALA A 108 10.37 -20.49 -16.01
CA ALA A 108 10.33 -20.94 -14.62
C ALA A 108 10.65 -19.80 -13.62
N ASN A 109 11.16 -18.67 -14.09
CA ASN A 109 11.57 -17.56 -13.25
C ASN A 109 10.35 -16.80 -12.72
N ALA A 110 10.01 -17.06 -11.45
CA ALA A 110 8.85 -16.48 -10.77
C ALA A 110 8.86 -14.93 -10.78
N TYR A 111 10.04 -14.30 -10.75
CA TYR A 111 10.18 -12.84 -10.75
C TYR A 111 9.74 -12.21 -12.07
N LEU A 112 9.87 -12.93 -13.18
CA LEU A 112 9.57 -12.41 -14.52
C LEU A 112 8.16 -12.76 -15.01
N LEU A 113 7.36 -13.45 -14.20
CA LEU A 113 6.00 -13.82 -14.57
C LEU A 113 5.14 -12.58 -14.75
N CYS A 114 5.14 -11.70 -13.76
CA CYS A 114 4.25 -10.53 -13.72
C CYS A 114 4.99 -9.18 -13.56
N ALA A 115 6.32 -9.14 -13.61
CA ALA A 115 7.10 -7.88 -13.53
C ALA A 115 7.04 -7.08 -14.84
N GLY A 116 5.90 -6.43 -15.10
CA GLY A 116 5.64 -5.54 -16.22
C GLY A 116 4.25 -5.77 -16.86
N PRO A 117 3.58 -4.73 -17.38
CA PRO A 117 2.16 -4.78 -17.72
C PRO A 117 1.84 -5.83 -18.80
N GLY A 118 2.68 -5.93 -19.84
CA GLY A 118 2.53 -6.95 -20.87
C GLY A 118 2.81 -8.37 -20.38
N ARG A 119 3.77 -8.54 -19.45
CA ARG A 119 4.10 -9.85 -18.86
C ARG A 119 2.96 -10.33 -17.97
N LEU A 120 2.48 -9.46 -17.09
CA LEU A 120 1.28 -9.67 -16.27
C LEU A 120 0.09 -10.08 -17.13
N CYS A 121 -0.21 -9.33 -18.19
CA CYS A 121 -1.36 -9.65 -19.04
C CYS A 121 -1.22 -11.03 -19.71
N GLN A 122 -0.02 -11.41 -20.16
CA GLN A 122 0.21 -12.75 -20.70
C GLN A 122 0.08 -13.84 -19.62
N ALA A 123 0.62 -13.63 -18.43
CA ALA A 123 0.53 -14.57 -17.31
C ALA A 123 -0.93 -14.81 -16.88
N LEU A 124 -1.77 -13.77 -16.94
CA LEU A 124 -3.19 -13.81 -16.59
C LEU A 124 -4.11 -14.15 -17.77
N ALA A 125 -3.57 -14.40 -18.97
CA ALA A 125 -4.34 -14.61 -20.20
C ALA A 125 -5.34 -13.47 -20.54
N VAL A 126 -4.98 -12.23 -20.19
CA VAL A 126 -5.75 -11.04 -20.55
C VAL A 126 -5.82 -10.89 -22.06
N SER A 127 -7.01 -10.55 -22.57
CA SER A 127 -7.27 -10.28 -23.98
C SER A 127 -8.37 -9.22 -24.13
N GLN A 128 -8.63 -8.79 -25.37
CA GLN A 128 -9.69 -7.82 -25.68
C GLN A 128 -11.07 -8.23 -25.16
N LYS A 129 -11.33 -9.54 -24.99
CA LYS A 129 -12.62 -10.05 -24.49
C LYS A 129 -12.95 -9.54 -23.08
N LEU A 130 -11.95 -9.07 -22.35
CA LEU A 130 -12.09 -8.53 -21.00
C LEU A 130 -12.34 -7.02 -20.99
N ASP A 131 -12.23 -6.33 -22.12
CA ASP A 131 -12.43 -4.87 -22.19
C ASP A 131 -13.88 -4.51 -21.86
N GLY A 132 -14.07 -3.52 -20.98
CA GLY A 132 -15.37 -3.04 -20.53
C GLY A 132 -16.06 -3.90 -19.45
N LEU A 133 -15.57 -5.11 -19.16
CA LEU A 133 -16.19 -5.99 -18.17
C LEU A 133 -16.06 -5.42 -16.75
N SER A 134 -17.07 -5.68 -15.90
CA SER A 134 -17.07 -5.26 -14.50
C SER A 134 -16.05 -6.03 -13.67
N LEU A 135 -15.23 -5.31 -12.89
CA LEU A 135 -14.25 -5.86 -11.95
C LEU A 135 -14.90 -6.51 -10.72
N SER A 136 -16.22 -6.36 -10.53
CA SER A 136 -16.98 -6.96 -9.42
C SER A 136 -17.63 -8.30 -9.76
N SER A 137 -17.38 -8.83 -10.96
CA SER A 137 -17.93 -10.10 -11.43
C SER A 137 -16.84 -10.96 -12.07
N ALA A 138 -17.13 -12.26 -12.22
CA ALA A 138 -16.29 -13.16 -12.99
C ALA A 138 -16.00 -12.58 -14.40
N PRO A 139 -14.77 -12.74 -14.92
CA PRO A 139 -13.71 -13.59 -14.40
C PRO A 139 -12.81 -12.94 -13.33
N PHE A 140 -13.09 -11.68 -12.95
CA PHE A 140 -12.25 -10.95 -12.01
C PHE A 140 -12.58 -11.25 -10.56
N ARG A 141 -11.55 -11.25 -9.72
CA ARG A 141 -11.68 -11.24 -8.26
C ARG A 141 -10.70 -10.24 -7.67
N LEU A 142 -11.20 -9.39 -6.79
CA LEU A 142 -10.42 -8.38 -6.05
C LEU A 142 -10.67 -8.51 -4.55
N SER A 143 -9.61 -8.80 -3.80
CA SER A 143 -9.62 -8.94 -2.34
C SER A 143 -8.77 -7.85 -1.70
N ALA A 144 -9.18 -7.35 -0.53
CA ALA A 144 -8.29 -6.52 0.26
C ALA A 144 -7.00 -7.29 0.62
N GLY A 145 -5.87 -6.59 0.58
CA GLY A 145 -4.57 -7.12 0.96
C GLY A 145 -4.44 -7.44 2.44
N ARG A 146 -3.37 -8.14 2.82
CA ARG A 146 -3.03 -8.41 4.23
C ARG A 146 -2.04 -7.35 4.73
N GLY A 147 -2.57 -6.29 5.34
CA GLY A 147 -1.78 -5.31 6.09
C GLY A 147 -1.31 -4.10 5.29
N MET A 148 -0.61 -3.20 5.98
CA MET A 148 -0.08 -1.96 5.42
C MET A 148 1.17 -2.23 4.59
N VAL A 149 1.23 -1.66 3.38
CA VAL A 149 2.38 -1.77 2.48
C VAL A 149 3.07 -0.40 2.41
N GLU A 150 4.37 -0.37 2.69
CA GLU A 150 5.16 0.85 2.49
C GLU A 150 5.30 1.14 0.99
N LEU A 151 5.07 2.38 0.59
CA LEU A 151 4.98 2.77 -0.80
C LEU A 151 6.27 3.39 -1.32
N CYS A 152 6.50 3.19 -2.60
CA CYS A 152 7.34 4.02 -3.42
C CYS A 152 6.51 4.64 -4.56
N GLN A 153 6.84 5.87 -4.93
CA GLN A 153 6.19 6.75 -5.87
C GLN A 153 7.24 7.34 -6.83
N GLY A 154 6.92 7.49 -8.11
CA GLY A 154 7.90 8.04 -9.05
C GLY A 154 7.34 8.26 -10.44
N PRO A 155 8.20 8.63 -11.40
CA PRO A 155 7.77 8.88 -12.77
C PRO A 155 7.27 7.59 -13.42
N ARG A 156 6.24 7.74 -14.24
CA ARG A 156 5.65 6.64 -15.01
C ARG A 156 6.61 6.17 -16.10
N VAL A 157 6.48 4.91 -16.51
CA VAL A 157 7.39 4.23 -17.44
C VAL A 157 6.80 4.18 -18.83
N GLY A 158 7.58 4.60 -19.83
CA GLY A 158 7.22 4.44 -21.24
C GLY A 158 6.29 5.52 -21.78
N ILE A 159 6.24 6.68 -21.12
CA ILE A 159 5.51 7.87 -21.57
C ILE A 159 6.50 8.95 -22.02
N SER A 160 6.07 9.82 -22.94
CA SER A 160 6.86 10.94 -23.49
C SER A 160 6.30 12.33 -23.13
N GLN A 161 5.09 12.39 -22.55
CA GLN A 161 4.43 13.61 -22.10
C GLN A 161 4.11 13.47 -20.62
N ALA A 162 4.04 14.58 -19.87
CA ALA A 162 3.75 14.57 -18.43
C ALA A 162 4.62 13.54 -17.64
N VAL A 163 5.91 13.48 -18.01
CA VAL A 163 6.91 12.53 -17.50
C VAL A 163 7.35 12.82 -16.06
N ASP A 164 7.16 14.08 -15.64
CA ASP A 164 7.48 14.66 -14.35
C ASP A 164 6.45 14.29 -13.26
N ARG A 165 5.24 13.87 -13.65
CA ARG A 165 4.21 13.48 -12.69
C ARG A 165 4.58 12.19 -11.96
N PRO A 166 4.66 12.19 -10.63
CA PRO A 166 5.05 11.02 -9.84
C PRO A 166 3.85 10.06 -9.66
N TRP A 167 3.19 9.69 -10.74
CA TRP A 167 1.95 8.91 -10.73
C TRP A 167 2.15 7.42 -10.98
N ARG A 168 3.36 6.92 -10.70
CA ARG A 168 3.65 5.49 -10.58
C ARG A 168 3.80 5.16 -9.11
N PHE A 169 3.13 4.11 -8.66
CA PHE A 169 3.20 3.64 -7.28
C PHE A 169 3.69 2.20 -7.25
N GLY A 170 4.40 1.81 -6.20
CA GLY A 170 4.89 0.46 -6.03
C GLY A 170 5.11 0.08 -4.58
N ALA A 171 5.09 -1.21 -4.29
CA ALA A 171 5.42 -1.75 -2.97
C ALA A 171 6.93 -1.65 -2.73
N LYS A 172 7.34 -0.87 -1.73
CA LYS A 172 8.75 -0.64 -1.40
C LYS A 172 9.43 -1.97 -1.03
N GLY A 173 10.63 -2.19 -1.58
CA GLY A 173 11.39 -3.42 -1.37
C GLY A 173 10.87 -4.64 -2.13
N SER A 174 9.77 -4.53 -2.88
CA SER A 174 9.28 -5.65 -3.69
C SER A 174 10.25 -6.01 -4.81
N ARG A 175 10.62 -7.28 -4.88
CA ARG A 175 11.42 -7.87 -5.97
C ARG A 175 10.64 -8.04 -7.28
N TYR A 176 9.33 -7.80 -7.25
CA TYR A 176 8.41 -7.99 -8.39
C TYR A 176 8.10 -6.69 -9.13
N LEU A 177 8.67 -5.56 -8.72
CA LEU A 177 8.57 -4.29 -9.46
C LEU A 177 9.14 -4.46 -10.88
N SER A 178 8.43 -3.90 -11.87
CA SER A 178 8.81 -3.96 -13.27
C SER A 178 10.04 -3.11 -13.60
N ARG A 179 10.22 -2.00 -12.86
CA ARG A 179 11.36 -1.09 -12.95
C ARG A 179 11.67 -0.53 -11.56
N ARG A 180 12.96 -0.22 -11.33
CA ARG A 180 13.39 0.46 -10.10
C ARG A 180 12.82 1.88 -10.03
N PHE A 181 12.57 2.34 -8.81
CA PHE A 181 12.26 3.74 -8.53
C PHE A 181 13.56 4.55 -8.39
N PRO A 182 13.59 5.81 -8.86
CA PRO A 182 14.75 6.69 -8.69
C PRO A 182 14.93 7.11 -7.21
N GLU A 183 16.17 7.36 -6.80
CA GLU A 183 16.57 7.88 -5.48
C GLU A 183 17.28 9.25 -5.65
N PRO A 184 17.16 10.22 -4.71
CA PRO A 184 16.44 10.18 -3.43
C PRO A 184 14.94 10.43 -3.60
N PHE A 185 14.17 9.84 -2.71
CA PHE A 185 12.72 9.72 -2.76
C PHE A 185 12.01 10.83 -1.96
N PRO A 186 11.42 11.86 -2.58
CA PRO A 186 10.54 12.77 -1.87
C PRO A 186 9.12 12.16 -1.83
N LEU A 187 8.62 11.88 -0.62
CA LEU A 187 7.18 11.93 -0.39
C LEU A 187 6.77 13.41 -0.49
N PRO A 188 5.66 13.77 -1.15
CA PRO A 188 5.09 15.10 -0.99
C PRO A 188 4.83 15.34 0.51
N ASP A 189 5.30 16.47 1.05
CA ASP A 189 5.26 16.82 2.47
C ASP A 189 3.83 16.90 3.08
N PHE A 190 2.77 16.67 2.31
CA PHE A 190 1.40 17.03 2.70
C PHE A 190 0.55 15.90 3.31
N GLU A 191 0.89 14.61 3.18
CA GLU A 191 -0.06 13.52 3.54
C GLU A 191 0.38 12.55 4.64
N GLN A 192 1.54 12.76 5.27
CA GLN A 192 1.92 11.90 6.41
C GLN A 192 1.11 12.19 7.68
N ASN A 193 0.57 13.40 7.85
CA ASN A 193 -0.15 13.78 9.07
C ASN A 193 -1.66 13.50 9.00
N GLU A 194 -2.35 13.75 7.89
CA GLU A 194 -3.80 13.50 7.79
C GLU A 194 -4.15 12.02 7.69
N TYR A 195 -3.31 11.21 7.01
CA TYR A 195 -3.48 9.76 6.96
C TYR A 195 -3.26 9.13 8.35
N ARG A 196 -2.22 9.54 9.09
CA ARG A 196 -2.00 9.06 10.48
C ARG A 196 -3.11 9.50 11.43
N GLN A 197 -3.65 10.71 11.27
CA GLN A 197 -4.73 11.21 12.13
C GLN A 197 -6.07 10.51 11.86
N SER A 198 -6.38 10.18 10.60
CA SER A 198 -7.59 9.41 10.24
C SER A 198 -7.52 7.95 10.69
N ILE A 199 -6.33 7.32 10.66
CA ILE A 199 -6.13 5.95 11.19
C ILE A 199 -6.19 5.93 12.73
N ALA A 200 -5.61 6.92 13.42
CA ALA A 200 -5.67 7.01 14.88
C ALA A 200 -7.12 7.19 15.41
N GLN A 201 -7.98 7.88 14.65
CA GLN A 201 -9.40 8.00 14.97
C GLN A 201 -10.19 6.70 14.76
N LEU A 202 -9.76 5.84 13.84
CA LEU A 202 -10.35 4.51 13.62
C LEU A 202 -9.88 3.48 14.68
N GLU A 203 -8.65 3.60 15.18
CA GLU A 203 -8.10 2.70 16.20
C GLU A 203 -8.47 3.10 17.64
N GLY A 204 -8.69 4.39 17.91
CA GLY A 204 -9.08 4.91 19.23
C GLY A 204 -10.49 4.51 19.70
N GLY A 205 -11.40 4.15 18.78
CA GLY A 205 -12.79 3.82 19.10
C GLY A 205 -13.01 2.43 19.71
N THR A 206 -12.05 1.52 19.57
CA THR A 206 -12.28 0.09 19.89
C THR A 206 -11.42 -0.44 21.04
N PHE A 207 -10.36 0.27 21.44
CA PHE A 207 -9.45 -0.19 22.50
C PHE A 207 -9.86 0.23 23.92
N GLN A 208 -10.62 1.31 24.10
CA GLN A 208 -11.03 1.79 25.43
C GLN A 208 -12.20 1.00 26.07
N ARG A 209 -12.94 0.17 25.31
CA ARG A 209 -14.06 -0.63 25.86
C ARG A 209 -13.67 -1.99 26.45
N ARG A 210 -12.41 -2.43 26.34
CA ARG A 210 -11.97 -3.74 26.89
C ARG A 210 -11.09 -3.67 28.14
N LEU A 211 -10.74 -2.48 28.62
CA LEU A 211 -9.97 -2.31 29.86
C LEU A 211 -10.83 -1.92 31.07
N SER A 212 -12.10 -1.53 30.87
CA SER A 212 -13.03 -1.26 31.98
C SER A 212 -13.72 -2.51 32.54
N SER A 213 -13.70 -3.64 31.84
CA SER A 213 -14.31 -4.90 32.32
C SER A 213 -13.33 -5.84 33.04
N LEU A 214 -12.01 -5.56 33.01
CA LEU A 214 -11.00 -6.39 33.70
C LEU A 214 -10.45 -5.80 35.01
N LYS A 215 -10.95 -4.64 35.47
CA LYS A 215 -10.58 -4.03 36.77
C LYS A 215 -11.69 -4.11 37.83
N ARG A 216 -12.64 -5.05 37.71
CA ARG A 216 -13.74 -5.24 38.67
C ARG A 216 -13.72 -6.53 39.48
N SER A 217 -12.60 -7.26 39.48
CA SER A 217 -12.44 -8.47 40.29
C SER A 217 -11.10 -8.46 41.04
N GLN A 218 -10.92 -7.50 41.94
CA GLN A 218 -9.99 -7.60 43.08
C GLN A 218 -10.24 -6.40 44.00
N ALA A 219 -11.26 -6.53 44.85
CA ALA A 219 -11.43 -5.71 46.04
C ALA A 219 -11.60 -6.67 47.21
N VAL A 220 -10.60 -6.72 48.08
CA VAL A 220 -10.67 -7.32 49.42
C VAL A 220 -10.80 -6.15 50.42
N PRO A 221 -11.66 -6.23 51.45
CA PRO A 221 -12.06 -5.06 52.22
C PRO A 221 -11.05 -4.68 53.32
N SER A 222 -10.87 -3.37 53.51
CA SER A 222 -10.12 -2.75 54.60
C SER A 222 -10.87 -2.79 55.93
N GLY A 223 -10.24 -3.34 56.96
CA GLY A 223 -10.67 -3.26 58.36
C GLY A 223 -9.86 -2.24 59.15
N ARG A 224 -10.58 -1.27 59.71
CA ARG A 224 -10.53 -0.58 61.02
C ARG A 224 -9.25 -0.45 61.89
N ASP A 225 -9.15 0.78 62.40
CA ASP A 225 -8.85 1.29 63.75
C ASP A 225 -7.42 1.22 64.33
N GLY A 226 -7.00 2.34 64.94
CA GLY A 226 -5.95 2.36 65.98
C GLY A 226 -5.14 3.66 66.08
N ASP A 227 -5.52 4.49 67.05
CA ASP A 227 -4.82 5.70 67.53
C ASP A 227 -3.39 5.45 68.07
N GLY A 228 -2.56 6.50 68.13
CA GLY A 228 -1.30 6.45 68.86
C GLY A 228 -0.40 7.68 68.68
N GLU A 229 -0.24 8.43 69.77
CA GLU A 229 0.50 9.69 69.94
C GLU A 229 2.04 9.61 69.79
N HIS A 230 2.64 10.81 69.77
CA HIS A 230 3.93 11.19 70.38
C HIS A 230 5.25 10.69 69.73
N GLN A 231 6.06 11.60 69.18
CA GLN A 231 7.15 12.33 69.86
C GLN A 231 7.99 13.14 68.87
N ASP A 232 8.61 14.18 69.41
CA ASP A 232 9.19 15.33 68.75
C ASP A 232 10.74 15.31 68.87
N PHE A 233 11.38 16.20 68.11
CA PHE A 233 12.76 16.71 68.24
C PHE A 233 13.97 16.06 67.54
N SER A 234 14.47 16.86 66.58
CA SER A 234 15.86 17.36 66.44
C SER A 234 16.86 16.44 65.72
N ALA A 235 17.82 16.89 64.90
CA ALA A 235 18.39 18.21 64.61
C ALA A 235 19.17 18.16 63.26
N PHE A 236 19.70 19.32 62.86
CA PHE A 236 20.73 19.60 61.82
C PHE A 236 20.28 20.20 60.47
N SER A 237 19.87 21.47 60.57
CA SER A 237 20.50 22.66 59.96
C SER A 237 21.56 22.46 58.85
N PHE A 238 21.34 22.99 57.63
CA PHE A 238 21.78 24.31 57.14
C PHE A 238 21.73 24.37 55.59
N TRP A 239 21.22 25.50 55.07
CA TRP A 239 21.04 25.97 53.67
C TRP A 239 22.37 26.24 52.91
N PRO A 240 22.43 26.70 51.62
CA PRO A 240 21.36 27.12 50.66
C PRO A 240 21.59 26.74 49.16
N THR A 241 20.66 27.25 48.32
CA THR A 241 20.83 27.80 46.94
C THR A 241 20.74 26.94 45.67
N LYS A 242 19.68 27.27 44.91
CA LYS A 242 19.46 27.27 43.44
C LYS A 242 20.63 26.86 42.53
N ARG A 243 20.34 25.94 41.60
CA ARG A 243 20.66 26.04 40.16
C ARG A 243 19.82 25.04 39.36
N GLN A 244 19.21 25.50 38.28
CA GLN A 244 18.57 24.64 37.27
C GLN A 244 19.64 23.83 36.52
N PRO A 245 19.31 22.62 36.01
CA PRO A 245 20.04 22.04 34.91
C PRO A 245 19.22 22.07 33.61
N SER A 246 19.90 22.59 32.60
CA SER A 246 19.70 22.43 31.16
C SER A 246 19.55 20.96 30.74
N PHE A 247 18.59 20.68 29.86
CA PHE A 247 18.47 19.41 29.15
C PHE A 247 19.49 19.35 28.00
N LEU A 248 20.38 18.36 28.04
CA LEU A 248 21.23 17.93 26.93
C LEU A 248 20.44 17.00 25.99
N PRO A 249 20.66 17.03 24.67
CA PRO A 249 20.02 16.11 23.74
C PRO A 249 20.67 14.72 23.79
N ILE A 250 19.83 13.69 23.83
CA ILE A 250 20.19 12.28 23.86
C ILE A 250 20.72 11.87 22.47
N GLN A 251 21.93 11.29 22.41
CA GLN A 251 22.47 10.67 21.19
C GLN A 251 21.79 9.31 20.91
N PRO A 252 21.48 8.95 19.65
CA PRO A 252 20.93 7.65 19.33
C PRO A 252 22.01 6.56 19.36
N ALA A 253 21.70 5.45 20.05
CA ALA A 253 22.55 4.28 20.19
C ALA A 253 22.81 3.58 18.85
N THR A 254 24.07 3.27 18.58
CA THR A 254 24.54 2.46 17.46
C THR A 254 24.24 0.98 17.71
N VAL A 255 23.40 0.35 16.90
CA VAL A 255 23.23 -1.11 16.90
C VAL A 255 24.27 -1.73 15.96
N ARG A 256 25.24 -2.44 16.52
CA ARG A 256 26.18 -3.29 15.78
C ARG A 256 25.51 -4.63 15.48
N PHE A 257 25.45 -5.01 14.19
CA PHE A 257 25.11 -6.37 13.78
C PHE A 257 26.39 -7.22 13.72
N THR A 258 26.43 -8.28 14.51
CA THR A 258 27.43 -9.35 14.37
C THR A 258 26.93 -10.34 13.33
N VAL A 259 27.72 -10.57 12.28
CA VAL A 259 27.51 -11.61 11.27
C VAL A 259 28.12 -12.90 11.82
N GLU A 260 27.32 -13.93 12.06
CA GLU A 260 27.82 -15.27 12.37
C GLU A 260 27.54 -16.20 11.17
N LEU A 261 28.61 -16.50 10.42
CA LEU A 261 28.64 -17.55 9.41
C LEU A 261 28.70 -18.90 10.13
N LEU A 262 27.76 -19.80 9.85
CA LEU A 262 27.94 -21.23 10.07
C LEU A 262 27.89 -21.98 8.74
N SER A 263 29.10 -22.25 8.24
CA SER A 263 29.43 -23.34 7.34
C SER A 263 29.32 -24.66 8.11
N ARG A 264 28.59 -25.65 7.59
CA ARG A 264 28.92 -27.07 7.75
C ARG A 264 28.55 -27.84 6.48
N LYS A 265 29.59 -28.30 5.77
CA LYS A 265 29.57 -29.47 4.90
C LYS A 265 29.74 -30.71 5.77
N CYS A 266 28.87 -31.71 5.56
CA CYS A 266 29.17 -33.14 5.39
C CYS A 266 27.96 -33.73 4.66
#